data_AF-A0A642UJQ7-F1
#
_entry.id   AF-A0A642UJQ7-F1
#
_cell.length_a   1.000
_cell.length_b   1.000
_cell.length_c   1.000
_cell.angle_alpha   90.00
_cell.angle_beta   90.00
_cell.angle_gamma   90.00
#
_symmetry.space_group_name_H-M   'P 1'
#
loop_
_entity.id
_entity.type
_entity.pdbx_description
1 polymer ?
#
loop_
_entity_poly.entity_id
_entity_poly.type
_entity_poly.pdbx_seq_one_letter_code
_entity_poly.pdbx_strand_id
1 'polypeptide(L)'
;MSSVPITTYSGKAFKTLIISPTTPLQDKVEGCKKYAAYYELEPPPVEETPELCQGLVVGLWTKSNELIMAVLVMINGLAKTHALSHAPPHWLGELINAVFQVEAITVFASEVSANLWFEVPDEVTERLQSVASQMSGNFVHYLIVQVLSADADLVPLAPKIKRLMAAASANTQVTYEAMIIRYSRSMSSSCRDALLAQK
;
A
#
# COMPACT_ATOMS: atom_id res chain seq x y z
N MET A 1 -6.72 -32.88 -15.03
CA MET A 1 -6.35 -31.59 -14.43
C MET A 1 -7.65 -30.91 -14.05
N SER A 2 -7.95 -30.80 -12.74
CA SER A 2 -9.23 -30.28 -12.28
C SER A 2 -9.22 -28.77 -12.41
N SER A 3 -10.01 -28.22 -13.34
CA SER A 3 -10.25 -26.79 -13.47
C SER A 3 -11.08 -26.34 -12.26
N VAL A 4 -10.46 -25.60 -11.35
CA VAL A 4 -11.19 -24.88 -10.30
C VAL A 4 -12.16 -23.92 -11.02
N PRO A 5 -13.48 -23.96 -10.74
CA PRO A 5 -14.42 -23.13 -11.46
C PRO A 5 -14.14 -21.65 -11.18
N ILE A 6 -14.30 -20.84 -12.24
CA ILE A 6 -14.09 -19.38 -12.32
C ILE A 6 -14.94 -18.59 -11.27
N THR A 7 -15.83 -19.24 -10.52
CA THR A 7 -16.65 -18.66 -9.45
C THR A 7 -16.00 -18.72 -8.04
N THR A 8 -14.79 -19.26 -7.89
CA THR A 8 -14.21 -19.58 -6.57
C THR A 8 -13.43 -18.43 -5.91
N TYR A 9 -12.96 -17.45 -6.70
CA TYR A 9 -12.10 -16.36 -6.25
C TYR A 9 -12.78 -15.00 -6.41
N SER A 10 -13.74 -14.73 -5.52
CA SER A 10 -14.41 -13.42 -5.44
C SER A 10 -13.99 -12.63 -4.20
N GLY A 11 -14.08 -11.31 -4.25
CA GLY A 11 -13.86 -10.43 -3.09
C GLY A 11 -14.76 -10.81 -1.89
N LYS A 12 -16.00 -11.20 -2.18
CA LYS A 12 -16.95 -11.70 -1.18
C LYS A 12 -16.51 -13.02 -0.55
N ALA A 13 -16.06 -13.99 -1.36
CA ALA A 13 -15.57 -15.26 -0.85
C ALA A 13 -14.30 -15.10 -0.02
N PHE A 14 -13.38 -14.22 -0.45
CA PHE A 14 -12.20 -13.85 0.33
C PHE A 14 -12.58 -13.26 1.69
N LYS A 15 -13.46 -12.25 1.70
CA LYS A 15 -13.95 -11.63 2.93
C LYS A 15 -14.53 -12.67 3.89
N THR A 16 -15.37 -13.57 3.39
CA THR A 16 -15.97 -14.64 4.21
C THR A 16 -14.89 -15.55 4.80
N LEU A 17 -13.89 -15.96 4.03
CA LEU A 17 -12.76 -16.76 4.50
C LEU A 17 -12.03 -16.08 5.68
N ILE A 18 -11.70 -14.79 5.54
CA ILE A 18 -10.91 -14.07 6.54
C ILE A 18 -11.71 -13.79 7.82
N ILE A 19 -12.96 -13.33 7.68
CA ILE A 19 -13.80 -12.95 8.82
C ILE A 19 -14.32 -14.16 9.59
N SER A 20 -14.45 -15.32 8.93
CA SER A 20 -14.99 -16.54 9.54
C SER A 20 -14.27 -16.89 10.85
N PRO A 21 -14.98 -16.97 11.99
CA PRO A 21 -14.37 -17.35 13.27
C PRO A 21 -14.07 -18.85 13.35
N THR A 22 -14.67 -19.66 12.48
CA THR A 22 -14.53 -21.12 12.48
C THR A 22 -13.46 -21.62 11.51
N THR A 23 -13.04 -20.78 10.55
CA THR A 23 -11.99 -21.14 9.61
C THR A 23 -10.63 -21.15 10.32
N PRO A 24 -9.87 -22.26 10.26
CA PRO A 24 -8.53 -22.36 10.83
C PRO A 24 -7.59 -21.28 10.27
N LEU A 25 -6.66 -20.81 11.10
CA LEU A 25 -5.65 -19.81 10.70
C LEU A 25 -4.87 -20.25 9.45
N GLN A 26 -4.47 -21.52 9.40
CA GLN A 26 -3.72 -22.08 8.27
C GLN A 26 -4.48 -21.96 6.94
N ASP A 27 -5.80 -22.21 6.97
CA ASP A 27 -6.64 -22.13 5.78
C ASP A 27 -6.82 -20.67 5.32
N LYS A 28 -6.85 -19.72 6.27
CA LYS A 28 -6.85 -18.28 5.94
C LYS A 28 -5.55 -17.87 5.27
N VAL A 29 -4.40 -18.29 5.83
CA VAL A 29 -3.07 -17.99 5.28
C VAL A 29 -2.91 -18.59 3.87
N GLU A 30 -3.29 -19.86 3.69
CA GLU A 30 -3.22 -20.53 2.40
C GLU A 30 -4.20 -19.92 1.39
N GLY A 31 -5.37 -19.50 1.85
CA GLY A 31 -6.30 -18.73 1.03
C GLY A 31 -5.70 -17.42 0.55
N CYS A 32 -5.11 -16.60 1.42
CA CYS A 32 -4.42 -15.36 1.01
C CYS A 32 -3.41 -15.60 -0.10
N LYS A 33 -2.59 -16.66 0.00
CA LYS A 33 -1.60 -17.01 -1.04
C LYS A 33 -2.26 -17.35 -2.38
N LYS A 34 -3.32 -18.17 -2.35
CA LYS A 34 -4.05 -18.56 -3.56
C LYS A 34 -4.74 -17.37 -4.22
N TYR A 35 -5.37 -16.49 -3.43
CA TYR A 35 -5.99 -15.27 -3.93
C TYR A 35 -4.95 -14.29 -4.48
N ALA A 36 -3.79 -14.14 -3.83
CA ALA A 36 -2.69 -13.34 -4.35
C ALA A 36 -2.22 -13.83 -5.73
N ALA A 37 -1.94 -15.13 -5.85
CA ALA A 37 -1.52 -15.73 -7.12
C ALA A 37 -2.60 -15.64 -8.22
N TYR A 38 -3.88 -15.70 -7.85
CA TYR A 38 -4.99 -15.53 -8.79
C TYR A 38 -5.08 -14.08 -9.28
N TYR A 39 -5.10 -13.10 -8.37
CA TYR A 39 -5.25 -11.69 -8.75
C TYR A 39 -4.02 -11.09 -9.43
N GLU A 40 -2.85 -11.72 -9.33
CA GLU A 40 -1.70 -11.39 -10.18
C GLU A 40 -1.98 -11.68 -11.67
N LEU A 41 -2.83 -12.65 -11.99
CA LEU A 41 -3.17 -13.04 -13.36
C LEU A 41 -4.46 -12.39 -13.84
N GLU A 42 -5.45 -12.27 -12.96
CA GLU A 42 -6.78 -11.79 -13.28
C GLU A 42 -7.24 -10.82 -12.18
N PRO A 43 -7.15 -9.49 -12.37
CA PRO A 43 -7.48 -8.53 -11.33
C PRO A 43 -8.95 -8.67 -10.88
N PRO A 44 -9.25 -8.39 -9.61
CA PRO A 44 -10.60 -8.48 -9.08
C PRO A 44 -11.56 -7.56 -9.85
N PRO A 45 -12.81 -7.98 -10.10
CA PRO A 45 -13.84 -7.10 -10.63
C PRO A 45 -14.06 -5.87 -9.72
N VAL A 46 -14.33 -4.72 -10.33
CA VAL A 46 -14.54 -3.43 -9.64
C VAL A 46 -15.67 -3.52 -8.61
N GLU A 47 -16.71 -4.29 -8.91
CA GLU A 47 -17.85 -4.48 -8.03
C GLU A 47 -17.51 -5.25 -6.75
N GLU A 48 -16.40 -6.00 -6.75
CA GLU A 48 -15.98 -6.86 -5.63
C GLU A 48 -14.79 -6.28 -4.83
N THR A 49 -14.14 -5.23 -5.35
CA THR A 49 -13.06 -4.53 -4.64
C THR A 49 -13.44 -4.07 -3.23
N PRO A 50 -14.67 -3.59 -2.92
CA PRO A 50 -15.04 -3.21 -1.56
C PRO A 50 -14.97 -4.37 -0.56
N GLU A 51 -15.53 -5.53 -0.90
CA GLU A 51 -15.50 -6.73 -0.06
C GLU A 51 -14.08 -7.24 0.11
N LEU A 52 -13.28 -7.21 -0.96
CA LEU A 52 -11.88 -7.57 -0.94
C LEU A 52 -11.12 -6.69 0.07
N CYS A 53 -11.22 -5.36 -0.05
CA CYS A 53 -10.61 -4.40 0.88
C CYS A 53 -11.02 -4.66 2.33
N GLN A 54 -12.29 -4.92 2.58
CA GLN A 54 -12.76 -5.23 3.93
C GLN A 54 -12.12 -6.50 4.49
N GLY A 55 -11.98 -7.55 3.67
CA GLY A 55 -11.26 -8.77 4.06
C GLY A 55 -9.79 -8.48 4.41
N LEU A 56 -9.12 -7.65 3.60
CA LEU A 56 -7.71 -7.29 3.80
C LEU A 56 -7.54 -6.49 5.11
N VAL A 57 -8.37 -5.48 5.35
CA VAL A 57 -8.38 -4.69 6.60
C VAL A 57 -8.53 -5.59 7.83
N VAL A 58 -9.53 -6.48 7.82
CA VAL A 58 -9.75 -7.40 8.94
C VAL A 58 -8.56 -8.34 9.13
N GLY A 59 -7.96 -8.83 8.04
CA GLY A 59 -6.77 -9.66 8.07
C GLY A 59 -5.56 -8.99 8.76
N LEU A 60 -5.37 -7.69 8.50
CA LEU A 60 -4.29 -6.89 9.11
C LEU A 60 -4.52 -6.61 10.61
N TRP A 61 -5.77 -6.54 11.06
CA TRP A 61 -6.11 -6.35 12.47
C TRP A 61 -6.12 -7.63 13.30
N THR A 62 -5.77 -8.77 12.70
CA THR A 62 -5.61 -10.01 13.45
C THR A 62 -4.36 -9.97 14.32
N LYS A 63 -4.29 -10.82 15.36
CA LYS A 63 -3.10 -10.95 16.22
C LYS A 63 -2.05 -11.92 15.67
N SER A 64 -2.21 -12.42 14.44
CA SER A 64 -1.35 -13.44 13.85
C SER A 64 -0.40 -12.84 12.84
N ASN A 65 0.90 -12.86 13.15
CA ASN A 65 1.95 -12.39 12.24
C ASN A 65 1.94 -13.15 10.90
N GLU A 66 1.60 -14.43 10.90
CA GLU A 66 1.53 -15.25 9.68
C GLU A 66 0.42 -14.77 8.74
N LEU A 67 -0.75 -14.46 9.28
CA LEU A 67 -1.87 -13.96 8.49
C LEU A 67 -1.63 -12.52 8.04
N ILE A 68 -1.12 -11.67 8.94
CA ILE A 68 -0.73 -10.30 8.59
C ILE A 68 0.26 -10.33 7.41
N MET A 69 1.31 -11.16 7.47
CA MET A 69 2.28 -11.26 6.40
C MET A 69 1.65 -11.73 5.08
N ALA A 70 0.81 -12.77 5.13
CA ALA A 70 0.14 -13.27 3.93
C ALA A 70 -0.79 -12.22 3.29
N VAL A 71 -1.47 -11.42 4.12
CA VAL A 71 -2.30 -10.30 3.67
C VAL A 71 -1.45 -9.17 3.09
N LEU A 72 -0.33 -8.80 3.71
CA LEU A 72 0.59 -7.79 3.18
C LEU A 72 1.17 -8.19 1.80
N VAL A 73 1.53 -9.47 1.62
CA VAL A 73 1.98 -9.99 0.32
C VAL A 73 0.91 -9.81 -0.75
N MET A 74 -0.33 -10.15 -0.41
CA MET A 74 -1.47 -9.99 -1.30
C MET A 74 -1.73 -8.53 -1.67
N ILE A 75 -1.70 -7.62 -0.69
CA ILE A 75 -1.83 -6.18 -0.92
C ILE A 75 -0.71 -5.68 -1.84
N ASN A 76 0.53 -6.16 -1.66
CA ASN A 76 1.66 -5.77 -2.51
C ASN A 76 1.42 -6.13 -3.99
N GLY A 77 0.94 -7.36 -4.25
CA GLY A 77 0.64 -7.83 -5.60
C GLY A 77 -0.50 -7.04 -6.24
N LEU A 78 -1.55 -6.75 -5.47
CA LEU A 78 -2.69 -5.94 -5.94
C LEU A 78 -2.29 -4.48 -6.25
N ALA A 79 -1.40 -3.88 -5.45
CA ALA A 79 -0.89 -2.54 -5.71
C ALA A 79 0.04 -2.49 -6.95
N LYS A 80 0.83 -3.54 -7.20
CA LYS A 80 1.67 -3.61 -8.41
C LYS A 80 0.86 -3.73 -9.70
N THR A 81 -0.37 -4.23 -9.62
CA THR A 81 -1.28 -4.43 -10.76
C THR A 81 -2.33 -3.33 -10.88
N HIS A 82 -2.32 -2.32 -10.01
CA HIS A 82 -3.33 -1.27 -9.94
C HIS A 82 -4.77 -1.75 -9.68
N ALA A 83 -4.92 -2.97 -9.15
CA ALA A 83 -6.21 -3.57 -8.87
C ALA A 83 -7.00 -2.81 -7.79
N LEU A 84 -6.32 -2.11 -6.88
CA LEU A 84 -6.96 -1.38 -5.77
C LEU A 84 -7.37 0.04 -6.15
N SER A 85 -6.98 0.53 -7.34
CA SER A 85 -7.34 1.86 -7.84
C SER A 85 -8.85 2.04 -8.04
N HIS A 86 -9.59 0.94 -8.15
CA HIS A 86 -11.04 0.91 -8.28
C HIS A 86 -11.77 0.80 -6.93
N ALA A 87 -11.04 0.64 -5.83
CA ALA A 87 -11.64 0.59 -4.50
C ALA A 87 -12.24 1.95 -4.12
N PRO A 88 -13.40 1.98 -3.42
CA PRO A 88 -13.95 3.22 -2.89
C PRO A 88 -12.93 3.95 -2.00
N PRO A 89 -12.81 5.30 -2.09
CA PRO A 89 -11.77 6.05 -1.37
C PRO A 89 -11.74 5.83 0.14
N HIS A 90 -12.91 5.61 0.77
CA HIS A 90 -12.97 5.34 2.21
C HIS A 90 -12.37 3.97 2.57
N TRP A 91 -12.62 2.93 1.77
CA TRP A 91 -12.04 1.59 1.98
C TRP A 91 -10.55 1.56 1.71
N LEU A 92 -10.09 2.28 0.67
CA LEU A 92 -8.66 2.42 0.39
C LEU A 92 -7.95 3.15 1.55
N GLY A 93 -8.57 4.21 2.08
CA GLY A 93 -8.07 4.91 3.27
C GLY A 93 -7.99 4.02 4.52
N GLU A 94 -9.01 3.19 4.77
CA GLU A 94 -8.99 2.22 5.87
C GLU A 94 -7.91 1.16 5.70
N LEU A 95 -7.74 0.62 4.50
CA LEU A 95 -6.69 -0.35 4.18
C LEU A 95 -5.31 0.23 4.45
N ILE A 96 -5.05 1.43 3.96
CA ILE A 96 -3.77 2.10 4.17
C ILE A 96 -3.52 2.37 5.66
N ASN A 97 -4.52 2.87 6.38
CA ASN A 97 -4.43 3.05 7.84
C ASN A 97 -4.14 1.74 8.57
N ALA A 98 -4.78 0.63 8.16
CA ALA A 98 -4.54 -0.67 8.75
C ALA A 98 -3.11 -1.16 8.48
N VAL A 99 -2.60 -1.01 7.25
CA VAL A 99 -1.20 -1.36 6.91
C VAL A 99 -0.22 -0.52 7.76
N PHE A 100 -0.51 0.76 7.96
CA PHE A 100 0.32 1.68 8.75
C PHE A 100 0.38 1.35 10.23
N GLN A 101 -0.64 0.69 10.78
CA GLN A 101 -0.68 0.29 12.18
C GLN A 101 -0.06 -1.09 12.44
N VAL A 102 0.41 -1.80 11.40
CA VAL A 102 1.12 -3.07 11.58
C VAL A 102 2.55 -2.80 12.07
N GLU A 103 2.71 -2.75 13.39
CA GLU A 103 4.02 -2.56 14.05
C GLU A 103 4.97 -3.76 13.82
N ALA A 104 4.40 -4.96 13.63
CA ALA A 104 5.15 -6.23 13.62
C ALA A 104 6.06 -6.43 12.40
N ILE A 105 5.89 -5.66 11.31
CA ILE A 105 6.58 -5.88 10.02
C ILE A 105 6.85 -4.54 9.34
N THR A 106 7.53 -3.63 10.04
CA THR A 106 7.73 -2.24 9.60
C THR A 106 8.37 -2.10 8.22
N VAL A 107 9.35 -2.92 7.85
CA VAL A 107 10.05 -2.77 6.54
C VAL A 107 9.17 -3.19 5.36
N PHE A 108 8.54 -4.37 5.41
CA PHE A 108 7.72 -4.85 4.30
C PHE A 108 6.37 -4.10 4.21
N ALA A 109 5.77 -3.74 5.35
CA ALA A 109 4.60 -2.85 5.35
C ALA A 109 4.92 -1.48 4.75
N SER A 110 6.17 -0.99 4.89
CA SER A 110 6.62 0.25 4.23
C SER A 110 6.64 0.12 2.71
N GLU A 111 7.13 -0.99 2.17
CA GLU A 111 7.11 -1.27 0.72
C GLU A 111 5.67 -1.35 0.18
N VAL A 112 4.82 -2.13 0.86
CA VAL A 112 3.41 -2.30 0.47
C VAL A 112 2.69 -0.95 0.41
N SER A 113 2.89 -0.12 1.43
CA SER A 113 2.26 1.18 1.48
C SER A 113 2.82 2.17 0.44
N ALA A 114 4.10 2.06 0.09
CA ALA A 114 4.68 2.87 -0.96
C ALA A 114 4.02 2.58 -2.31
N ASN A 115 3.74 1.30 -2.60
CA ASN A 115 3.02 0.92 -3.81
C ASN A 115 1.56 1.40 -3.76
N LEU A 116 0.90 1.34 -2.59
CA LEU A 116 -0.45 1.88 -2.43
C LEU A 116 -0.53 3.40 -2.58
N TRP A 117 0.50 4.14 -2.16
CA TRP A 117 0.49 5.62 -2.11
C TRP A 117 0.17 6.28 -3.46
N PHE A 118 0.54 5.64 -4.56
CA PHE A 118 0.27 6.15 -5.90
C PHE A 118 -1.19 5.99 -6.34
N GLU A 119 -1.90 5.05 -5.75
CA GLU A 119 -3.32 4.80 -6.01
C GLU A 119 -4.22 5.67 -5.14
N VAL A 120 -3.64 6.44 -4.20
CA VAL A 120 -4.36 7.28 -3.24
C VAL A 120 -4.94 8.52 -3.93
N PRO A 121 -6.28 8.70 -3.91
CA PRO A 121 -6.92 9.95 -4.28
C PRO A 121 -6.41 11.11 -3.41
N ASP A 122 -6.36 12.33 -3.94
CA ASP A 122 -5.84 13.49 -3.20
C ASP A 122 -6.57 13.73 -1.87
N GLU A 123 -7.86 13.41 -1.82
CA GLU A 123 -8.74 13.48 -0.64
C GLU A 123 -8.29 12.55 0.50
N VAL A 124 -7.72 11.39 0.15
CA VAL A 124 -7.18 10.44 1.13
C VAL A 124 -5.76 10.86 1.54
N THR A 125 -5.01 11.50 0.64
CA THR A 125 -3.66 12.02 0.91
C THR A 125 -3.63 13.00 2.10
N GLU A 126 -4.65 13.85 2.24
CA GLU A 126 -4.77 14.77 3.39
C GLU A 126 -4.98 14.04 4.71
N ARG A 127 -5.82 12.99 4.71
CA ARG A 127 -6.02 12.14 5.90
C ARG A 127 -4.77 11.36 6.29
N LEU A 128 -3.95 11.01 5.30
CA LEU A 128 -2.71 10.28 5.54
C LEU A 128 -1.55 11.18 5.96
N GLN A 129 -1.64 12.52 5.88
CA GLN A 129 -0.57 13.40 6.37
C GLN A 129 -0.34 13.25 7.87
N SER A 130 -1.41 13.14 8.68
CA SER A 130 -1.26 12.91 10.12
C SER A 130 -0.67 11.54 10.42
N VAL A 131 -0.99 10.53 9.61
CA VAL A 131 -0.45 9.18 9.78
C VAL A 131 1.00 9.12 9.34
N ALA A 132 1.35 9.74 8.20
CA ALA A 132 2.72 9.95 7.71
C ALA A 132 3.60 10.65 8.77
N SER A 133 3.04 11.65 9.47
CA SER A 133 3.68 12.30 10.62
C SER A 133 3.73 11.46 11.90
N GLN A 134 3.29 10.21 11.88
CA GLN A 134 3.52 9.25 12.97
C GLN A 134 4.41 8.09 12.53
N MET A 135 4.79 8.03 11.25
CA MET A 135 5.57 6.93 10.70
C MET A 135 7.04 7.05 11.03
N SER A 136 7.69 5.90 11.23
CA SER A 136 9.14 5.83 11.42
C SER A 136 9.89 6.42 10.21
N GLY A 137 11.06 7.02 10.42
CA GLY A 137 11.86 7.62 9.35
C GLY A 137 12.25 6.65 8.21
N ASN A 138 12.22 5.34 8.47
CA ASN A 138 12.50 4.29 7.48
C ASN A 138 11.39 4.16 6.43
N PHE A 139 10.13 4.39 6.84
CA PHE A 139 8.97 4.34 5.96
C PHE A 139 9.05 5.38 4.85
N VAL A 140 9.29 6.62 5.28
CA VAL A 140 9.43 7.77 4.39
C VAL A 140 10.62 7.56 3.45
N HIS A 141 11.73 7.04 3.99
CA HIS A 141 12.91 6.74 3.20
C HIS A 141 12.61 5.75 2.08
N TYR A 142 11.89 4.68 2.39
CA TYR A 142 11.53 3.66 1.42
C TYR A 142 10.54 4.18 0.37
N LEU A 143 9.55 4.97 0.78
CA LEU A 143 8.55 5.54 -0.12
C LEU A 143 9.18 6.54 -1.09
N ILE A 144 10.06 7.41 -0.59
CA ILE A 144 10.84 8.31 -1.44
C ILE A 144 11.74 7.51 -2.40
N VAL A 145 12.45 6.48 -1.94
CA VAL A 145 13.31 5.68 -2.83
C VAL A 145 12.51 4.95 -3.91
N GLN A 146 11.36 4.35 -3.56
CA GLN A 146 10.47 3.71 -4.53
C GLN A 146 9.96 4.69 -5.59
N VAL A 147 9.49 5.87 -5.16
CA VAL A 147 9.02 6.90 -6.09
C VAL A 147 10.13 7.34 -7.02
N LEU A 148 11.32 7.56 -6.49
CA LEU A 148 12.44 8.06 -7.29
C LEU A 148 13.05 6.99 -8.21
N SER A 149 12.95 5.71 -7.81
CA SER A 149 13.41 4.57 -8.61
C SER A 149 12.41 4.15 -9.70
N ALA A 150 11.17 4.63 -9.67
CA ALA A 150 10.22 4.46 -10.75
C ALA A 150 10.64 5.36 -11.92
N ASP A 151 11.06 4.76 -13.03
CA ASP A 151 11.57 5.39 -14.27
C ASP A 151 10.51 6.21 -15.05
N ALA A 152 9.39 6.54 -14.40
CA ALA A 152 8.28 7.30 -14.97
C ALA A 152 8.52 8.81 -14.80
N ASP A 153 7.87 9.62 -15.63
CA ASP A 153 7.87 11.07 -15.47
C ASP A 153 7.25 11.44 -14.10
N LEU A 154 8.09 11.72 -13.11
CA LEU A 154 7.68 12.02 -11.73
C LEU A 154 7.19 13.46 -11.55
N VAL A 155 7.20 14.28 -12.61
CA VAL A 155 6.74 15.67 -12.55
C VAL A 155 5.28 15.79 -12.06
N PRO A 156 4.32 14.96 -12.48
CA PRO A 156 2.94 14.99 -11.97
C PRO A 156 2.84 14.55 -10.50
N LEU A 157 3.81 13.77 -10.02
CA LEU A 157 3.85 13.20 -8.68
C LEU A 157 4.59 14.09 -7.68
N ALA A 158 5.34 15.09 -8.16
CA ALA A 158 6.11 16.03 -7.34
C ALA A 158 5.29 16.67 -6.19
N PRO A 159 4.02 17.11 -6.38
CA PRO A 159 3.22 17.63 -5.27
C PRO A 159 2.94 16.59 -4.17
N LYS A 160 2.68 15.34 -4.54
CA LYS A 160 2.44 14.23 -3.58
C LYS A 160 3.72 13.87 -2.83
N ILE A 161 4.84 13.80 -3.54
CA ILE A 161 6.18 13.55 -2.95
C ILE A 161 6.54 14.68 -1.97
N LYS A 162 6.29 15.94 -2.35
CA LYS A 162 6.55 17.10 -1.49
C LYS A 162 5.76 17.02 -0.17
N ARG A 163 4.46 16.73 -0.24
CA ARG A 163 3.60 16.58 0.96
C ARG A 163 4.13 15.48 1.89
N LEU A 164 4.58 14.36 1.33
CA LEU A 164 5.12 13.24 2.08
C LEU A 164 6.48 13.57 2.74
N MET A 165 7.40 14.17 1.97
CA MET A 165 8.69 14.62 2.50
C MET A 165 8.52 15.68 3.60
N ALA A 166 7.54 16.59 3.46
CA ALA A 166 7.23 17.60 4.48
C ALA A 166 6.70 16.96 5.77
N ALA A 167 5.75 16.02 5.68
CA ALA A 167 5.23 15.29 6.84
C ALA A 167 6.33 14.51 7.57
N ALA A 168 7.27 13.93 6.82
CA ALA A 168 8.41 13.21 7.38
C ALA A 168 9.50 14.10 8.00
N SER A 169 9.72 15.27 7.40
CA SER A 169 10.66 16.27 7.88
C SER A 169 10.29 16.74 9.29
N ALA A 170 8.98 16.88 9.55
CA ALA A 170 8.43 17.25 10.85
C ALA A 170 8.83 16.26 11.98
N ASN A 171 9.06 14.99 11.64
CA ASN A 171 9.39 13.95 12.61
C ASN A 171 10.89 13.67 12.80
N THR A 172 11.67 13.89 11.74
CA THR A 172 13.05 13.38 11.68
C THR A 172 14.10 14.46 11.91
N GLN A 173 13.68 15.73 12.10
CA GLN A 173 14.56 16.92 12.13
C GLN A 173 15.44 17.08 10.87
N VAL A 174 15.21 16.27 9.82
CA VAL A 174 15.86 16.38 8.53
C VAL A 174 15.02 17.31 7.67
N THR A 175 15.59 18.41 7.20
CA THR A 175 14.84 19.35 6.35
C THR A 175 14.44 18.72 5.01
N TYR A 176 13.37 19.21 4.42
CA TYR A 176 12.92 18.85 3.06
C TYR A 176 14.07 18.91 2.04
N GLU A 177 14.90 19.95 2.10
CA GLU A 177 16.04 20.13 1.19
C GLU A 177 17.15 19.12 1.44
N ALA A 178 17.43 18.77 2.70
CA ALA A 178 18.39 17.72 3.04
C ALA A 178 17.92 16.34 2.57
N MET A 179 16.61 16.08 2.59
CA MET A 179 16.05 14.88 1.99
C MET A 179 16.22 14.87 0.46
N ILE A 180 15.88 15.94 -0.25
CA ILE A 180 16.10 16.03 -1.72
C ILE A 180 17.57 15.75 -2.08
N ILE A 181 18.51 16.35 -1.36
CA ILE A 181 19.95 16.14 -1.60
C ILE A 181 20.33 14.68 -1.35
N ARG A 182 19.82 14.07 -0.28
CA ARG A 182 20.11 12.67 0.06
C ARG A 182 19.68 11.69 -1.03
N TYR A 183 18.55 11.94 -1.70
CA TYR A 183 18.05 11.07 -2.78
C TYR A 183 18.36 11.59 -4.18
N SER A 184 19.11 12.70 -4.31
CA SER A 184 19.46 13.31 -5.59
C SER A 184 20.11 12.35 -6.59
N ARG A 185 20.77 11.28 -6.09
CA ARG A 185 21.41 10.24 -6.90
C ARG A 185 20.46 9.18 -7.44
N SER A 186 19.27 9.08 -6.86
CA SER A 186 18.24 8.10 -7.23
C SER A 186 17.09 8.74 -8.01
N MET A 187 17.10 10.07 -8.22
CA MET A 187 16.06 10.82 -8.92
C MET A 187 16.54 11.36 -10.25
N SER A 188 15.66 11.40 -11.25
CA SER A 188 15.93 12.13 -12.49
C SER A 188 16.13 13.63 -12.22
N SER A 189 16.91 14.30 -13.07
CA SER A 189 17.12 15.75 -12.97
C SER A 189 15.80 16.53 -13.09
N SER A 190 14.87 16.09 -13.94
CA SER A 190 13.56 16.71 -14.10
C SER A 190 12.70 16.61 -12.84
N CYS A 191 12.70 15.47 -12.15
CA CYS A 191 12.00 15.30 -10.87
C CYS A 191 12.60 16.19 -9.78
N ARG A 192 13.94 16.21 -9.67
CA ARG A 192 14.65 17.06 -8.71
C ARG A 192 14.30 18.52 -8.91
N ASP A 193 14.37 18.99 -10.14
CA ASP A 193 14.16 20.40 -10.47
C ASP A 193 12.68 20.79 -10.26
N ALA A 194 11.73 19.89 -10.54
CA ALA A 194 10.32 20.08 -10.21
C ALA A 194 10.06 20.14 -8.69
N LEU A 195 10.72 19.31 -7.88
CA LEU A 195 10.61 19.33 -6.41
C LEU A 195 11.20 20.59 -5.78
N LEU A 196 12.28 21.13 -6.37
CA LEU A 196 12.91 22.38 -5.94
C LEU A 196 12.12 23.62 -6.39
N ALA A 197 11.46 23.56 -7.55
CA ALA A 197 10.65 24.65 -8.09
C ALA A 197 9.35 24.91 -7.30
N GLN A 198 8.89 23.94 -6.52
CA GLN A 198 7.71 24.09 -5.67
C GLN A 198 7.98 24.84 -4.34
N LYS A 199 9.07 25.59 -4.18
CA LYS A 199 9.36 26.33 -2.94
C LYS A 199 8.24 27.31 -2.56
#